data_AF-A0A2A4T0A5-F1
#
_entry.id   AF-A0A2A4T0A5-F1
#
_cell.length_a   1.000
_cell.length_b   1.000
_cell.length_c   1.000
_cell.angle_alpha   90.00
_cell.angle_beta   90.00
_cell.angle_gamma   90.00
#
_symmetry.space_group_name_H-M   'P 1'
#
loop_
_entity.id
_entity.type
_entity.pdbx_description
1 polymer ?
#
loop_
_entity_poly.entity_id
_entity_poly.type
_entity_poly.pdbx_seq_one_letter_code
_entity_poly.pdbx_strand_id
1 'polypeptide(L)'
;MELGYNCVRADASTADVCTEICGDGITVFTTYDCDDGDNDSGDGCSDICGLEDGWTCQGGDTTNPDACNEICGDGFWIIRDVLTREHQCDDNDTDSGDGCTDLC
;
A
#
# COMPACT_ATOMS: atom_id res chain seq x y z
N MET A 1 4.55 6.53 24.29
CA MET A 1 5.02 6.19 22.94
C MET A 1 4.28 4.92 22.59
N GLU A 2 3.27 5.04 21.73
CA GLU A 2 2.58 3.89 21.16
C GLU A 2 3.44 3.33 20.02
N LEU A 3 3.34 2.03 19.77
CA LEU A 3 4.06 1.38 18.67
C LEU A 3 3.45 1.83 17.33
N GLY A 4 4.27 2.12 16.32
CA GLY A 4 3.82 2.61 15.02
C GLY A 4 3.43 4.09 15.00
N TYR A 5 3.68 4.86 16.06
CA TYR A 5 3.31 6.28 16.14
C TYR A 5 4.48 7.18 16.53
N ASN A 6 4.62 8.28 15.78
CA ASN A 6 5.46 9.41 16.15
C ASN A 6 4.61 10.52 16.77
N CYS A 7 4.82 10.79 18.05
CA CYS A 7 4.09 11.81 18.79
C CYS A 7 4.95 13.05 18.99
N VAL A 8 4.45 14.20 18.52
CA VAL A 8 5.06 15.51 18.74
C VAL A 8 4.22 16.33 19.71
N ARG A 9 4.90 16.96 20.68
CA ARG A 9 4.25 17.88 21.61
C ARG A 9 3.97 19.20 20.91
N ALA A 10 2.69 19.55 20.77
CA ALA A 10 2.28 20.80 20.14
C ALA A 10 2.64 22.03 21.02
N ASP A 11 2.21 22.06 22.28
CA ASP A 11 2.66 23.03 23.30
C ASP A 11 2.36 22.57 24.74
N ALA A 12 2.55 23.44 25.75
CA ALA A 12 2.34 23.11 27.17
C ALA A 12 0.86 23.05 27.60
N SER A 13 -0.05 23.48 26.74
CA SER A 13 -1.49 23.66 26.97
C SER A 13 -2.38 22.88 25.99
N THR A 14 -1.82 22.29 24.93
CA THR A 14 -2.54 21.43 23.98
C THR A 14 -2.15 19.96 24.14
N ALA A 15 -3.02 19.06 23.67
CA ALA A 15 -2.69 17.64 23.58
C ALA A 15 -1.57 17.39 22.56
N ASP A 16 -0.87 16.26 22.72
CA ASP A 16 0.12 15.79 21.75
C ASP A 16 -0.57 15.38 20.45
N VAL A 17 0.11 15.57 19.33
CA VAL A 17 -0.33 15.09 18.02
C VAL A 17 0.51 13.88 17.67
N CYS A 18 -0.14 12.73 17.51
CA CYS A 18 0.51 11.50 17.07
C CYS A 18 0.08 11.20 15.64
N THR A 19 1.08 10.97 14.79
CA THR A 19 0.87 10.43 13.44
C THR A 19 1.46 9.04 13.40
N GLU A 20 0.85 8.19 12.59
CA GLU A 20 1.42 6.89 12.24
C GLU A 20 2.76 7.10 11.52
N ILE A 21 3.61 6.08 11.55
CA ILE A 21 4.92 6.07 10.91
C ILE A 21 4.85 5.16 9.69
N CYS A 22 4.44 5.73 8.57
CA CYS A 22 4.35 4.94 7.35
C CYS A 22 5.70 4.34 6.94
N GLY A 23 5.68 3.07 6.54
CA GLY A 23 6.85 2.33 6.09
C GLY A 23 7.70 1.76 7.23
N ASP A 24 7.17 1.71 8.45
CA ASP A 24 7.82 0.99 9.55
C ASP A 24 7.36 -0.48 9.66
N GLY A 25 6.40 -0.88 8.81
CA GLY A 25 5.86 -2.22 8.71
C GLY A 25 4.91 -2.56 9.87
N ILE A 26 4.28 -1.53 10.47
CA ILE A 26 3.35 -1.66 11.57
C ILE A 26 1.99 -1.09 11.17
N THR A 27 1.12 -1.98 10.69
CA THR A 27 -0.25 -1.61 10.33
C THR A 27 -1.06 -1.22 11.58
N VAL A 28 -1.51 0.03 11.63
CA VAL A 28 -2.40 0.54 12.67
C VAL A 28 -3.76 0.93 12.08
N PHE A 29 -4.74 0.03 12.27
CA PHE A 29 -6.10 -0.01 11.69
C PHE A 29 -7.06 1.18 11.94
N THR A 30 -6.56 2.39 12.16
CA THR A 30 -7.39 3.56 12.47
C THR A 30 -7.63 4.48 11.27
N THR A 31 -6.58 4.80 10.51
CA THR A 31 -6.62 5.86 9.47
C THR A 31 -5.84 5.48 8.19
N TYR A 32 -4.97 4.48 8.26
CA TYR A 32 -4.10 4.01 7.18
C TYR A 32 -4.55 2.60 6.79
N ASP A 33 -4.68 2.36 5.49
CA ASP A 33 -5.30 1.14 4.95
C ASP A 33 -4.29 -0.01 4.78
N CYS A 34 -2.99 0.30 4.78
CA CYS A 34 -1.88 -0.64 4.65
C CYS A 34 -0.59 -0.05 5.25
N ASP A 35 0.40 -0.90 5.53
CA ASP A 35 1.82 -0.54 5.67
C ASP A 35 2.67 -1.75 5.25
N ASP A 36 3.23 -1.72 4.04
CA ASP A 36 4.07 -2.78 3.47
C ASP A 36 5.56 -2.68 3.86
N GLY A 37 5.90 -1.73 4.72
CA GLY A 37 7.21 -1.64 5.34
C GLY A 37 8.23 -0.78 4.60
N ASP A 38 7.80 0.01 3.62
CA ASP A 38 8.58 1.10 3.06
C ASP A 38 7.73 2.32 2.64
N ASN A 39 8.31 3.24 1.87
CA ASN A 39 7.63 4.44 1.38
C ASN A 39 7.75 4.55 -0.14
N ASP A 40 8.02 3.43 -0.82
CA ASP A 40 7.94 3.39 -2.26
C ASP A 40 6.45 3.40 -2.67
N SER A 41 6.18 3.44 -3.96
CA SER A 41 4.80 3.47 -4.47
C SER A 41 4.78 2.66 -5.74
N GLY A 42 3.64 2.05 -6.04
CA GLY A 42 3.48 1.07 -7.12
C GLY A 42 3.74 -0.38 -6.68
N ASP A 43 3.75 -0.65 -5.39
CA ASP A 43 3.88 -1.95 -4.72
C ASP A 43 2.69 -2.29 -3.80
N GLY A 44 1.69 -1.42 -3.77
CA GLY A 44 0.39 -1.64 -3.14
C GLY A 44 0.11 -0.78 -1.93
N CYS A 45 1.14 -0.24 -1.27
CA CYS A 45 0.99 0.81 -0.29
C CYS A 45 1.72 2.08 -0.73
N SER A 46 1.02 3.23 -0.69
CA SER A 46 1.63 4.51 -1.06
C SER A 46 2.57 5.03 0.03
N ASP A 47 3.36 6.06 -0.30
CA ASP A 47 4.25 6.79 0.62
C ASP A 47 3.55 7.47 1.82
N ILE A 48 2.22 7.43 1.85
CA ILE A 48 1.35 7.93 2.93
C ILE A 48 0.49 6.82 3.55
N CYS A 49 0.83 5.55 3.30
CA CYS A 49 0.17 4.37 3.85
C CYS A 49 -1.33 4.27 3.50
N GLY A 50 -1.65 4.74 2.29
CA GLY A 50 -2.92 4.51 1.62
C GLY A 50 -2.80 3.36 0.64
N LEU A 51 -3.81 2.48 0.62
CA LEU A 51 -3.91 1.39 -0.35
C LEU A 51 -3.95 1.94 -1.77
N GLU A 52 -3.14 1.38 -2.66
CA GLU A 52 -3.09 1.78 -4.06
C GLU A 52 -4.21 1.12 -4.86
N ASP A 53 -4.77 1.85 -5.83
CA ASP A 53 -5.78 1.30 -6.74
C ASP A 53 -5.18 0.12 -7.53
N GLY A 54 -5.95 -0.95 -7.69
CA GLY A 54 -5.46 -2.18 -8.32
C GLY A 54 -4.75 -3.14 -7.38
N TRP A 55 -4.63 -2.82 -6.08
CA TRP A 55 -3.94 -3.64 -5.10
C TRP A 55 -4.83 -4.11 -3.96
N THR A 56 -4.49 -5.27 -3.42
CA THR A 56 -5.00 -5.76 -2.14
C THR A 56 -3.83 -6.09 -1.22
N CYS A 57 -3.86 -5.51 -0.02
CA CYS A 57 -2.86 -5.74 1.02
C CYS A 57 -3.49 -6.48 2.19
N GLN A 58 -2.78 -7.44 2.77
CA GLN A 58 -3.26 -8.23 3.90
C GLN A 58 -2.11 -8.81 4.73
N GLY A 59 -2.44 -9.20 5.97
CA GLY A 59 -1.52 -9.90 6.86
C GLY A 59 -0.64 -8.97 7.70
N GLY A 60 -0.73 -7.65 7.49
CA GLY A 60 -0.06 -6.68 8.33
C GLY A 60 -0.58 -6.66 9.76
N ASP A 61 0.33 -6.51 10.71
CA ASP A 61 0.06 -6.35 12.13
C ASP A 61 1.20 -5.59 12.83
N THR A 62 1.20 -5.56 14.16
CA THR A 62 2.23 -4.86 14.95
C THR A 62 3.65 -5.45 14.86
N THR A 63 3.83 -6.53 14.11
CA THR A 63 5.08 -7.29 14.00
C THR A 63 5.44 -7.69 12.58
N ASN A 64 4.53 -7.54 11.62
CA ASN A 64 4.73 -7.89 10.23
C ASN A 64 4.13 -6.80 9.33
N PRO A 65 4.83 -6.40 8.25
CA PRO A 65 4.25 -5.54 7.23
C PRO A 65 3.14 -6.25 6.47
N ASP A 66 2.29 -5.46 5.82
CA ASP A 66 1.32 -5.95 4.85
C ASP A 66 1.99 -6.59 3.64
N ALA A 67 1.38 -7.68 3.16
CA ALA A 67 1.74 -8.30 1.89
C ALA A 67 0.74 -7.87 0.83
N CYS A 68 1.21 -7.04 -0.11
CA CYS A 68 0.39 -6.50 -1.18
C CYS A 68 0.51 -7.33 -2.47
N ASN A 69 -0.62 -7.51 -3.15
CA ASN A 69 -0.69 -8.15 -4.45
C ASN A 69 -1.64 -7.36 -5.35
N GLU A 70 -1.33 -7.33 -6.65
CA GLU A 70 -2.27 -6.84 -7.66
C GLU A 70 -3.57 -7.66 -7.65
N ILE A 71 -4.68 -6.98 -7.92
CA ILE A 71 -5.99 -7.57 -8.18
C ILE A 71 -6.11 -7.84 -9.68
N CYS A 72 -5.59 -8.99 -10.13
CA CYS A 72 -5.65 -9.34 -11.55
C CYS A 72 -7.10 -9.50 -12.05
N GLY A 73 -7.40 -8.89 -13.19
CA GLY A 73 -8.70 -8.87 -13.86
C GLY A 73 -9.64 -7.76 -13.40
N ASP A 74 -9.13 -6.73 -12.71
CA ASP A 74 -9.93 -5.58 -12.29
C ASP A 74 -9.93 -4.41 -13.29
N GLY A 75 -9.16 -4.57 -14.38
CA GLY A 75 -9.02 -3.58 -15.44
C GLY A 75 -8.11 -2.40 -15.08
N PHE A 76 -7.39 -2.48 -13.96
CA PHE A 76 -6.48 -1.43 -13.53
C PHE A 76 -5.11 -1.58 -14.20
N TRP A 77 -4.55 -0.46 -14.65
CA TRP A 77 -3.31 -0.44 -15.40
C TRP A 77 -2.15 -0.06 -14.48
N ILE A 78 -1.50 -1.06 -13.87
CA ILE A 78 -0.39 -0.85 -12.94
C ILE A 78 0.89 -0.56 -13.73
N ILE A 79 1.44 0.65 -13.56
CA ILE A 79 2.73 1.03 -14.15
C ILE A 79 3.84 0.64 -13.17
N ARG A 80 4.60 -0.40 -13.51
CA ARG A 80 5.74 -0.87 -12.70
C ARG A 80 7.02 -0.06 -12.91
N ASP A 81 7.20 0.48 -14.11
CA ASP A 81 8.33 1.36 -14.41
C ASP A 81 7.92 2.47 -15.39
N VAL A 82 7.89 3.69 -14.87
CA VAL A 82 7.51 4.90 -15.61
C VAL A 82 8.49 5.25 -16.73
N LEU A 83 9.74 4.81 -16.64
CA LEU A 83 10.80 5.09 -17.61
C LEU A 83 10.77 4.13 -18.79
N THR A 84 10.50 2.84 -18.53
CA THR A 84 10.39 1.81 -19.58
C THR A 84 8.97 1.68 -20.14
N ARG A 85 7.97 2.28 -19.47
CA ARG A 85 6.53 2.08 -19.73
C ARG A 85 6.11 0.62 -19.56
N GLU A 86 6.85 -0.10 -18.74
CA GLU A 86 6.48 -1.44 -18.29
C GLU A 86 5.27 -1.31 -17.38
N HIS A 87 4.22 -2.03 -17.75
CA HIS A 87 2.97 -2.10 -17.03
C HIS A 87 2.57 -3.57 -16.92
N GLN A 88 1.83 -3.90 -15.86
CA GLN A 88 1.11 -5.16 -15.86
C GLN A 88 -0.08 -5.08 -16.80
N CYS A 89 -0.20 -6.12 -17.62
CA CYS A 89 -1.29 -6.27 -18.55
C CYS A 89 -2.50 -6.78 -17.78
N ASP A 90 -3.55 -5.97 -17.70
CA ASP A 90 -4.86 -6.37 -17.17
C ASP A 90 -5.93 -5.97 -18.20
N ASP A 91 -6.57 -6.97 -18.81
CA ASP A 91 -7.66 -6.80 -19.78
C ASP A 91 -9.05 -7.02 -19.17
N ASN A 92 -9.16 -6.83 -17.84
CA ASN A 92 -10.39 -6.84 -17.05
C ASN A 92 -11.04 -8.23 -16.93
N ASP A 93 -10.24 -9.29 -17.07
CA ASP A 93 -10.59 -10.64 -16.64
C ASP A 93 -9.32 -11.49 -16.37
N THR A 94 -9.52 -12.78 -16.09
CA THR A 94 -8.43 -13.74 -15.86
C THR A 94 -8.46 -14.86 -16.90
N ASP A 95 -9.09 -14.64 -18.06
CA ASP A 95 -9.09 -15.59 -19.15
C ASP A 95 -7.78 -15.42 -19.95
N SER A 96 -7.29 -16.51 -20.55
CA SER A 96 -6.04 -16.47 -21.31
C SER A 96 -6.32 -16.48 -22.81
N GLY A 97 -5.63 -15.61 -23.55
CA GLY A 97 -5.58 -15.66 -25.02
C GLY A 97 -6.49 -14.67 -25.75
N ASP A 98 -7.04 -13.70 -25.03
CA ASP A 98 -7.86 -12.58 -25.50
C ASP A 98 -7.21 -11.20 -25.29
N GLY A 99 -6.11 -11.12 -24.56
CA GLY A 99 -5.25 -9.94 -24.52
C GLY A 99 -4.07 -10.15 -23.58
N CYS A 100 -4.38 -10.36 -22.31
CA CYS A 100 -3.45 -10.68 -21.24
C CYS A 100 -3.56 -12.18 -20.88
N THR A 101 -2.78 -12.61 -19.88
CA THR A 101 -2.85 -13.97 -19.32
C THR A 101 -3.50 -13.95 -17.95
N ASP A 102 -3.88 -15.10 -17.42
CA ASP A 102 -4.47 -15.29 -16.08
C ASP A 102 -3.56 -14.91 -14.89
N LEU A 103 -2.38 -14.36 -15.18
CA LEU A 103 -1.33 -14.02 -14.23
C LEU A 103 -0.94 -12.56 -14.20
N CYS A 104 -1.52 -11.71 -15.06
CA CYS A 104 -1.15 -10.30 -15.20
C CYS A 104 0.40 -10.07 -15.17
#